data_AF-A0A965PHN8-F1
#
_entry.id   AF-A0A965PHN8-F1
#
_cell.length_a   1.000
_cell.length_b   1.000
_cell.length_c   1.000
_cell.angle_alpha   90.00
_cell.angle_beta   90.00
_cell.angle_gamma   90.00
#
_symmetry.space_group_name_H-M   'P 1'
#
loop_
_entity.id
_entity.type
_entity.pdbx_description
1 polymer ?
#
loop_
_entity_poly.entity_id
_entity_poly.type
_entity_poly.pdbx_seq_one_letter_code
_entity_poly.pdbx_strand_id
1 'polypeptide(L)'
;MKTVSVEIRGTSPLLIHRFGEEAEQGKATRRVKVDNSNPRDEATKVAYIAPDGTFFFNAFSIPACMANAGANHKMRGSRKTLKFIVPSAVRMNSDSVTILNGAGPAKDFEVDSRPVTIPATKGRIMRHRPRFDCWGAKFDLVINDNLLGIDDAHRLLTEAGEYIGIGDFRPEKRGPFGCFRVTAFEEQS
;
A
#
# COMPACT_ATOMS: atom_id res chain seq x y z
N MET A 1 -20.91 -6.04 -12.98
CA MET A 1 -19.58 -6.38 -12.43
C MET A 1 -18.65 -6.49 -13.61
N LYS A 2 -17.60 -5.67 -13.63
CA LYS A 2 -16.61 -5.61 -14.71
C LYS A 2 -15.23 -5.84 -14.12
N THR A 3 -14.36 -6.53 -14.83
CA THR A 3 -12.96 -6.69 -14.44
C THR A 3 -12.12 -5.72 -15.24
N VAL A 4 -11.26 -4.98 -14.57
CA VAL A 4 -10.35 -4.01 -15.17
C VAL A 4 -8.94 -4.41 -14.84
N SER A 5 -8.11 -4.58 -15.87
CA SER A 5 -6.67 -4.76 -15.69
C SER A 5 -5.99 -3.42 -15.54
N VAL A 6 -5.18 -3.31 -14.49
CA VAL A 6 -4.57 -2.05 -14.07
C VAL A 6 -3.07 -2.22 -13.95
N GLU A 7 -2.33 -1.25 -14.48
CA GLU A 7 -0.90 -1.10 -14.24
C GLU A 7 -0.61 0.24 -13.56
N ILE A 8 0.21 0.21 -12.52
CA ILE A 8 0.68 1.41 -11.82
C ILE A 8 2.20 1.47 -11.76
N ARG A 9 2.72 2.69 -11.70
CA ARG A 9 4.15 2.98 -11.49
C ARG A 9 4.35 3.97 -10.36
N GLY A 10 5.30 3.67 -9.48
CA GLY A 10 5.67 4.53 -8.38
C GLY A 10 6.17 5.90 -8.87
N THR A 11 5.69 6.96 -8.24
CA THR A 11 6.20 8.34 -8.41
C THR A 11 7.02 8.79 -7.21
N SER A 12 6.88 8.10 -6.07
CA SER A 12 7.81 8.15 -4.93
C SER A 12 8.16 6.73 -4.46
N PRO A 13 9.25 6.53 -3.70
CA PRO A 13 9.63 5.20 -3.23
C PRO A 13 8.52 4.53 -2.43
N LEU A 14 8.36 3.21 -2.54
CA LEU A 14 7.42 2.45 -1.72
C LEU A 14 8.11 2.00 -0.43
N LEU A 15 7.49 2.28 0.70
CA LEU A 15 7.92 1.79 2.00
C LEU A 15 6.89 0.80 2.51
N ILE A 16 7.31 -0.43 2.83
CA ILE A 16 6.39 -1.44 3.37
C ILE A 16 6.80 -1.81 4.81
N HIS A 17 5.81 -2.19 5.60
CA HIS A 17 6.00 -2.59 6.98
C HIS A 17 4.92 -3.59 7.33
N ARG A 18 5.24 -4.88 7.21
CA ARG A 18 4.37 -5.97 7.64
C ARG A 18 4.34 -6.00 9.16
N PHE A 19 3.14 -6.09 9.72
CA PHE A 19 2.98 -6.43 11.13
C PHE A 19 3.31 -7.92 11.32
N GLY A 20 4.45 -8.22 11.93
CA GLY A 20 4.88 -9.58 12.23
C GLY A 20 4.40 -10.07 13.59
N GLU A 21 4.32 -11.39 13.77
CA GLU A 21 3.90 -12.04 15.03
C GLU A 21 4.81 -11.69 16.22
N GLU A 22 6.10 -11.43 15.99
CA GLU A 22 7.03 -10.95 17.02
C GLU A 22 6.59 -9.60 17.63
N ALA A 23 5.93 -8.74 16.85
CA ALA A 23 5.39 -7.47 17.35
C ALA A 23 4.18 -7.65 18.28
N GLU A 24 3.49 -8.79 18.18
CA GLU A 24 2.33 -9.13 19.02
C GLU A 24 2.75 -9.75 20.37
N GLN A 25 3.83 -10.55 20.37
CA GLN A 25 4.37 -11.21 21.57
C GLN A 25 5.17 -10.25 22.50
N GLY A 26 5.57 -9.08 22.02
CA GLY A 26 6.32 -8.07 22.77
C GLY A 26 5.54 -7.31 23.87
N LYS A 27 4.30 -7.72 24.19
CA LYS A 27 3.49 -7.10 25.27
C LYS A 27 4.00 -7.38 26.69
N ALA A 28 4.98 -8.26 26.86
CA ALA A 28 5.67 -8.42 28.14
C ALA A 28 6.74 -7.33 28.30
N THR A 29 6.70 -6.61 29.42
CA THR A 29 7.64 -5.59 29.91
C THR A 29 9.08 -6.09 30.02
N ARG A 30 9.72 -6.45 28.90
CA ARG A 30 11.16 -6.67 28.83
C ARG A 30 11.83 -5.37 28.45
N ARG A 31 12.87 -5.00 29.21
CA ARG A 31 13.85 -3.96 28.85
C ARG A 31 14.16 -4.09 27.37
N VAL A 32 14.00 -3.00 26.62
CA VAL A 32 14.38 -2.92 25.21
C VAL A 32 15.85 -3.35 25.14
N LYS A 33 16.07 -4.60 24.74
CA LYS A 33 17.41 -5.09 24.44
C LYS A 33 17.79 -4.34 23.16
N VAL A 34 18.84 -3.53 23.23
CA VAL A 34 19.43 -2.96 22.01
C VAL A 34 20.04 -4.15 21.30
N ASP A 35 19.27 -4.73 20.39
CA ASP A 35 19.76 -5.79 19.53
C ASP A 35 20.62 -5.11 18.46
N ASN A 36 21.92 -5.40 18.44
CA ASN A 36 22.83 -4.94 17.39
C ASN A 36 22.65 -5.82 16.14
N SER A 37 21.40 -6.10 15.79
CA SER A 37 21.09 -6.92 14.63
C SER A 37 21.30 -6.08 13.36
N ASN A 38 21.68 -6.74 12.27
CA ASN A 38 21.95 -6.05 11.02
C ASN A 38 20.65 -5.34 10.55
N PRO A 39 20.68 -4.02 10.24
CA PRO A 39 19.52 -3.30 9.72
C PRO A 39 18.79 -4.01 8.57
N ARG A 40 19.54 -4.74 7.74
CA ARG A 40 19.01 -5.54 6.65
C ARG A 40 18.15 -6.70 7.11
N ASP A 41 18.55 -7.39 8.18
CA ASP A 41 17.82 -8.54 8.71
C ASP A 41 16.52 -8.08 9.36
N GLU A 42 16.55 -6.97 10.12
CA GLU A 42 15.34 -6.36 10.68
C GLU A 42 14.35 -5.94 9.60
N ALA A 43 14.82 -5.28 8.55
CA ALA A 43 13.98 -4.89 7.42
C ALA A 43 13.39 -6.11 6.69
N THR A 44 14.16 -7.20 6.56
CA THR A 44 13.69 -8.43 5.92
C THR A 44 12.55 -9.09 6.70
N LYS A 45 12.61 -9.09 8.04
CA LYS A 45 11.54 -9.64 8.90
C LYS A 45 10.19 -8.95 8.72
N VAL A 46 10.21 -7.66 8.39
CA VAL A 46 9.01 -6.84 8.17
C VAL A 46 8.67 -6.64 6.70
N ALA A 47 9.35 -7.34 5.79
CA ALA A 47 8.99 -7.39 4.39
C ALA A 47 7.83 -8.37 4.14
N TYR A 48 7.10 -8.12 3.05
CA TYR A 48 6.13 -9.07 2.50
C TYR A 48 6.84 -9.89 1.42
N ILE A 49 7.17 -11.13 1.73
CA ILE A 49 7.94 -12.04 0.87
C ILE A 49 7.07 -13.25 0.54
N ALA A 50 6.89 -13.53 -0.75
CA ALA A 50 6.15 -14.68 -1.24
C ALA A 50 7.02 -15.96 -1.21
N PRO A 51 6.43 -17.17 -1.31
CA PRO A 51 7.19 -18.43 -1.29
C PRO A 51 8.24 -18.55 -2.41
N ASP A 52 8.05 -17.86 -3.53
CA ASP A 52 8.99 -17.80 -4.66
C ASP A 52 10.13 -16.76 -4.46
N GLY A 53 10.16 -16.09 -3.31
CA GLY A 53 11.15 -15.07 -2.97
C GLY A 53 10.85 -13.68 -3.52
N THR A 54 9.74 -13.49 -4.23
CA THR A 54 9.35 -12.16 -4.71
C THR A 54 8.73 -11.32 -3.60
N PHE A 55 8.86 -9.99 -3.73
CA PHE A 55 8.23 -9.06 -2.81
C PHE A 55 6.84 -8.68 -3.29
N PHE A 56 5.90 -8.54 -2.34
CA PHE A 56 4.54 -8.12 -2.64
C PHE A 56 4.07 -7.04 -1.64
N PHE A 57 2.89 -6.48 -1.85
CA PHE A 57 2.17 -5.73 -0.82
C PHE A 57 0.73 -6.23 -0.73
N ASN A 58 0.07 -5.90 0.38
CA ASN A 58 -1.32 -6.25 0.60
C ASN A 58 -2.22 -5.61 -0.47
N ALA A 59 -2.90 -6.44 -1.26
CA ALA A 59 -3.79 -6.01 -2.33
C ALA A 59 -4.88 -5.04 -1.86
N PHE A 60 -5.41 -5.24 -0.65
CA PHE A 60 -6.45 -4.41 -0.06
C PHE A 60 -6.01 -2.96 0.20
N SER A 61 -4.72 -2.67 0.15
CA SER A 61 -4.22 -1.28 0.21
C SER A 61 -4.69 -0.43 -0.97
N ILE A 62 -4.93 -1.02 -2.15
CA ILE A 62 -5.42 -0.33 -3.34
C ILE A 62 -6.85 0.20 -3.15
N PRO A 63 -7.88 -0.63 -2.89
CA PRO A 63 -9.25 -0.14 -2.68
C PRO A 63 -9.35 0.76 -1.44
N ALA A 64 -8.55 0.52 -0.39
CA ALA A 64 -8.50 1.43 0.77
C ALA A 64 -7.97 2.82 0.38
N CYS A 65 -6.94 2.87 -0.46
CA CYS A 65 -6.38 4.12 -1.00
C CYS A 65 -7.44 4.86 -1.85
N MET A 66 -8.14 4.15 -2.74
CA MET A 66 -9.25 4.69 -3.53
C MET A 66 -10.40 5.23 -2.66
N ALA A 67 -10.77 4.51 -1.59
CA ALA A 67 -11.84 4.96 -0.69
C ALA A 67 -11.47 6.26 0.03
N ASN A 68 -10.20 6.43 0.39
CA ASN A 68 -9.71 7.67 0.99
C ASN A 68 -9.71 8.83 0.00
N ALA A 69 -9.35 8.63 -1.27
CA ALA A 69 -9.54 9.64 -2.31
C ALA A 69 -11.03 10.00 -2.48
N GLY A 70 -11.91 9.01 -2.37
CA GLY A 70 -13.36 9.17 -2.43
C GLY A 70 -13.96 10.04 -1.32
N ALA A 71 -13.19 10.41 -0.28
CA ALA A 71 -13.66 11.29 0.81
C ALA A 71 -14.10 12.68 0.32
N ASN A 72 -13.48 13.18 -0.75
CA ASN A 72 -13.75 14.51 -1.30
C ASN A 72 -14.82 14.49 -2.41
N HIS A 73 -15.35 13.33 -2.75
CA HIS A 73 -16.29 13.15 -3.85
C HIS A 73 -17.66 12.68 -3.37
N LYS A 74 -18.71 13.29 -3.90
CA LYS A 74 -20.09 12.88 -3.64
C LYS A 74 -20.58 12.01 -4.78
N MET A 75 -21.38 11.00 -4.44
CA MET A 75 -22.11 10.21 -5.41
C MET A 75 -23.15 11.10 -6.11
N ARG A 76 -23.23 11.01 -7.44
CA ARG A 76 -24.21 11.77 -8.23
C ARG A 76 -25.64 11.43 -7.76
N GLY A 77 -26.44 12.46 -7.49
CA GLY A 77 -27.82 12.28 -7.01
C GLY A 77 -27.97 11.85 -5.54
N SER A 78 -26.88 11.79 -4.77
CA SER A 78 -26.90 11.42 -3.36
C SER A 78 -26.01 12.33 -2.52
N ARG A 79 -26.32 12.44 -1.22
CA ARG A 79 -25.44 13.14 -0.25
C ARG A 79 -24.29 12.24 0.24
N LYS A 80 -24.30 10.95 -0.13
CA LYS A 80 -23.27 9.99 0.27
C LYS A 80 -21.95 10.26 -0.43
N THR A 81 -20.88 10.20 0.36
CA THR A 81 -19.50 10.30 -0.12
C THR A 81 -19.05 8.98 -0.76
N LEU A 82 -18.26 9.05 -1.84
CA LEU A 82 -17.76 7.86 -2.55
C LEU A 82 -16.90 6.97 -1.66
N LYS A 83 -16.27 7.53 -0.61
CA LYS A 83 -15.57 6.78 0.44
C LYS A 83 -16.35 5.58 1.00
N PHE A 84 -17.67 5.71 1.15
CA PHE A 84 -18.52 4.62 1.67
C PHE A 84 -19.03 3.67 0.60
N ILE A 85 -18.87 4.02 -0.67
CA ILE A 85 -19.29 3.22 -1.83
C ILE A 85 -18.14 2.35 -2.33
N VAL A 86 -16.91 2.87 -2.33
CA VAL A 86 -15.73 2.14 -2.83
C VAL A 86 -15.56 0.75 -2.20
N PRO A 87 -15.68 0.55 -0.87
CA PRO A 87 -15.51 -0.79 -0.28
C PRO A 87 -16.53 -1.84 -0.75
N SER A 88 -17.72 -1.42 -1.17
CA SER A 88 -18.74 -2.34 -1.71
C SER A 88 -18.66 -2.45 -3.24
N ALA A 89 -18.12 -1.43 -3.92
CA ALA A 89 -18.05 -1.35 -5.36
C ALA A 89 -16.74 -1.86 -5.97
N VAL A 90 -15.62 -1.81 -5.26
CA VAL A 90 -14.29 -2.18 -5.78
C VAL A 90 -13.71 -3.32 -4.96
N ARG A 91 -13.30 -4.40 -5.63
CA ARG A 91 -12.71 -5.58 -5.02
C ARG A 91 -11.43 -6.00 -5.75
N MET A 92 -10.53 -6.65 -5.03
CA MET A 92 -9.36 -7.32 -5.59
C MET A 92 -9.66 -8.81 -5.79
N ASN A 93 -9.13 -9.43 -6.84
CA ASN A 93 -9.20 -10.88 -7.05
C ASN A 93 -8.11 -11.66 -6.29
N SER A 94 -7.09 -10.97 -5.80
CA SER A 94 -5.96 -11.52 -5.08
C SER A 94 -5.77 -10.74 -3.77
N ASP A 95 -5.20 -11.41 -2.76
CA ASP A 95 -4.85 -10.80 -1.47
C ASP A 95 -3.45 -10.17 -1.47
N SER A 96 -2.62 -10.55 -2.46
CA SER A 96 -1.28 -10.04 -2.66
C SER A 96 -1.10 -9.45 -4.05
N VAL A 97 -0.29 -8.40 -4.14
CA VAL A 97 0.12 -7.78 -5.41
C VAL A 97 1.64 -7.72 -5.43
N THR A 98 2.24 -8.40 -6.41
CA THR A 98 3.69 -8.45 -6.60
C THR A 98 4.25 -7.07 -6.94
N ILE A 99 5.34 -6.70 -6.26
CA ILE A 99 6.08 -5.47 -6.53
C ILE A 99 6.97 -5.69 -7.75
N LEU A 100 6.86 -4.80 -8.74
CA LEU A 100 7.65 -4.83 -9.96
C LEU A 100 8.65 -3.68 -10.00
N ASN A 101 9.91 -3.93 -10.37
CA ASN A 101 10.95 -2.89 -10.41
C ASN A 101 11.11 -2.19 -11.78
N GLY A 102 10.26 -2.52 -12.77
CA GLY A 102 10.41 -2.05 -14.15
C GLY A 102 10.83 -3.14 -15.12
N ALA A 103 11.76 -4.02 -14.71
CA ALA A 103 12.25 -5.14 -15.51
C ALA A 103 11.56 -6.48 -15.18
N GLY A 104 10.89 -6.56 -14.03
CA GLY A 104 10.17 -7.75 -13.58
C GLY A 104 9.84 -7.65 -12.10
N PRO A 105 9.55 -8.80 -11.43
CA PRO A 105 9.40 -8.85 -9.99
C PRO A 105 10.64 -8.29 -9.29
N ALA A 106 10.42 -7.45 -8.27
CA ALA A 106 11.49 -6.96 -7.43
C ALA A 106 12.13 -8.15 -6.68
N LYS A 107 13.46 -8.24 -6.74
CA LYS A 107 14.26 -9.26 -6.06
C LYS A 107 15.09 -8.70 -4.90
N ASP A 108 15.09 -7.38 -4.74
CA ASP A 108 15.85 -6.68 -3.73
C ASP A 108 15.12 -5.40 -3.29
N PHE A 109 15.50 -4.86 -2.13
CA PHE A 109 15.00 -3.62 -1.54
C PHE A 109 16.15 -2.86 -0.87
N GLU A 110 15.99 -1.56 -0.68
CA GLU A 110 16.88 -0.73 0.14
C GLU A 110 16.38 -0.64 1.59
N VAL A 111 17.28 -0.41 2.55
CA VAL A 111 16.91 -0.29 3.96
C VAL A 111 16.66 1.18 4.32
N ASP A 112 15.41 1.51 4.67
CA ASP A 112 15.07 2.79 5.28
C ASP A 112 15.22 2.72 6.80
N SER A 113 16.11 3.53 7.36
CA SER A 113 16.37 3.58 8.80
C SER A 113 15.93 4.93 9.36
N ARG A 114 14.84 4.95 10.14
CA ARG A 114 14.31 6.19 10.74
C ARG A 114 13.83 6.00 12.17
N PRO A 115 13.97 7.02 13.03
CA PRO A 115 13.39 6.98 14.37
C PRO A 115 11.87 7.06 14.29
N VAL A 116 11.18 6.13 14.96
CA VAL A 116 9.72 6.12 15.11
C VAL A 116 9.38 6.39 16.56
N THR A 117 8.41 7.29 16.78
CA THR A 117 7.92 7.63 18.12
C THR A 117 7.01 6.53 18.62
N ILE A 118 7.31 6.00 19.81
CA ILE A 118 6.44 5.05 20.52
C ILE A 118 5.28 5.86 21.12
N PRO A 119 4.02 5.61 20.73
CA PRO A 119 2.89 6.43 21.18
C PRO A 119 2.72 6.47 22.71
N ALA A 120 2.99 5.33 23.37
CA ALA A 120 2.80 5.16 24.81
C ALA A 120 3.85 5.88 25.67
N THR A 121 5.13 5.85 25.28
CA THR A 121 6.23 6.39 26.09
C THR A 121 6.79 7.71 25.57
N LYS A 122 6.39 8.14 24.37
CA LYS A 122 7.00 9.24 23.59
C LYS A 122 8.49 9.05 23.27
N GLY A 123 9.09 7.94 23.69
CA GLY A 123 10.45 7.56 23.32
C GLY A 123 10.57 7.32 21.82
N ARG A 124 11.79 7.41 21.29
CA ARG A 124 12.08 7.10 19.89
C ARG A 124 12.85 5.79 19.81
N ILE A 125 12.47 4.94 18.86
CA ILE A 125 13.21 3.72 18.53
C ILE A 125 13.57 3.76 17.06
N MET A 126 14.81 3.37 16.73
CA MET A 126 15.21 3.21 15.34
C MET A 126 14.40 2.06 14.73
N ARG A 127 13.87 2.27 13.53
CA ARG A 127 13.17 1.25 12.77
C ARG A 127 13.77 1.13 11.40
N HIS A 128 14.04 -0.11 11.01
CA HIS A 128 14.56 -0.50 9.72
C HIS A 128 13.42 -1.13 8.91
N ARG A 129 13.12 -0.56 7.74
CA ARG A 129 12.01 -0.98 6.88
C ARG A 129 12.48 -1.15 5.43
N PRO A 130 11.94 -2.13 4.70
CA PRO A 130 12.23 -2.32 3.29
C PRO A 130 11.61 -1.19 2.45
N ARG A 131 12.43 -0.61 1.58
CA ARG A 131 12.10 0.50 0.69
C ARG A 131 12.41 0.11 -0.76
N PHE A 132 11.45 0.31 -1.65
CA PHE A 132 11.60 0.07 -3.08
C PHE A 132 11.63 1.42 -3.80
N ASP A 133 12.82 1.85 -4.23
CA ASP A 133 13.01 3.14 -4.90
C ASP A 133 12.41 3.13 -6.32
N CYS A 134 12.54 2.01 -7.03
CA CYS A 134 11.87 1.75 -8.30
C CYS A 134 10.81 0.67 -8.10
N TRP A 135 9.53 1.03 -8.24
CA TRP A 135 8.44 0.08 -8.05
C TRP A 135 7.24 0.34 -8.98
N GLY A 136 6.38 -0.66 -9.07
CA GLY A 136 5.13 -0.66 -9.82
C GLY A 136 4.38 -1.95 -9.53
N ALA A 137 3.20 -2.09 -10.12
CA ALA A 137 2.39 -3.28 -9.94
C ALA A 137 1.43 -3.47 -11.10
N LYS A 138 1.01 -4.71 -11.32
CA LYS A 138 -0.08 -5.09 -12.21
C LYS A 138 -1.08 -5.92 -11.42
N PHE A 139 -2.37 -5.61 -11.55
CA PHE A 139 -3.43 -6.29 -10.83
C PHE A 139 -4.77 -6.05 -11.50
N ASP A 140 -5.75 -6.89 -11.16
CA ASP A 140 -7.11 -6.78 -11.66
C ASP A 140 -8.05 -6.26 -10.56
N LEU A 141 -8.84 -5.24 -10.92
CA LEU A 141 -9.93 -4.70 -10.11
C LEU A 141 -11.27 -5.25 -10.60
N VAL A 142 -12.08 -5.75 -9.68
CA VAL A 142 -13.48 -6.09 -9.95
C VAL A 142 -14.36 -4.94 -9.48
N ILE A 143 -15.04 -4.29 -10.42
CA ILE A 143 -15.83 -3.09 -10.20
C ILE A 143 -17.32 -3.40 -10.41
N ASN A 144 -18.13 -3.04 -9.41
CA ASN A 144 -19.58 -3.00 -9.54
C ASN A 144 -20.01 -1.68 -10.19
N ASP A 145 -20.16 -1.72 -11.50
CA ASP A 145 -20.56 -0.61 -12.36
C ASP A 145 -21.95 -0.04 -12.07
N ASN A 146 -22.80 -0.78 -11.35
CA ASN A 146 -24.07 -0.26 -10.85
C ASN A 146 -23.91 0.71 -9.65
N LEU A 147 -22.80 0.60 -8.92
CA LEU A 147 -22.53 1.41 -7.72
C LEU A 147 -21.52 2.52 -7.97
N LEU A 148 -20.52 2.26 -8.80
CA LEU A 148 -19.44 3.18 -9.13
C LEU A 148 -19.13 3.07 -10.62
N GLY A 149 -19.31 4.17 -11.35
CA GLY A 149 -18.97 4.21 -12.76
C GLY A 149 -17.47 3.94 -12.99
N ILE A 150 -17.14 3.33 -14.12
CA ILE A 150 -15.75 2.98 -14.46
C ILE A 150 -14.86 4.23 -14.52
N ASP A 151 -15.36 5.34 -15.06
CA ASP A 151 -14.64 6.62 -15.10
C ASP A 151 -14.38 7.17 -13.70
N ASP A 152 -15.35 7.06 -12.79
CA ASP A 152 -15.17 7.45 -11.39
C ASP A 152 -14.15 6.56 -10.69
N ALA A 153 -14.15 5.25 -10.98
CA ALA A 153 -13.15 4.33 -10.42
C ALA A 153 -11.74 4.67 -10.91
N HIS A 154 -11.56 4.93 -12.21
CA HIS A 154 -10.27 5.34 -12.78
C HIS A 154 -9.79 6.67 -12.19
N ARG A 155 -10.69 7.65 -12.08
CA ARG A 155 -10.42 8.95 -11.46
C ARG A 155 -10.00 8.80 -10.00
N LEU A 156 -10.75 8.02 -9.22
CA LEU A 156 -10.42 7.77 -7.82
C LEU A 156 -9.07 7.06 -7.65
N LEU A 157 -8.74 6.09 -8.51
CA LEU A 157 -7.44 5.42 -8.47
C LEU A 157 -6.29 6.39 -8.80
N THR A 158 -6.49 7.27 -9.77
CA THR A 158 -5.50 8.29 -10.16
C THR A 158 -5.25 9.26 -9.00
N GLU A 159 -6.30 9.85 -8.45
CA GLU A 159 -6.19 10.77 -7.30
C GLU A 159 -5.62 10.08 -6.06
N ALA A 160 -5.96 8.81 -5.84
CA ALA A 160 -5.42 8.00 -4.75
C ALA A 160 -3.90 7.84 -4.87
N GLY A 161 -3.39 7.59 -6.09
CA GLY A 161 -1.97 7.51 -6.36
C GLY A 161 -1.22 8.83 -6.16
N GLU A 162 -1.85 9.95 -6.53
CA GLU A 162 -1.25 11.28 -6.40
C GLU A 162 -1.20 11.80 -4.95
N TYR A 163 -2.32 11.72 -4.22
CA TYR A 163 -2.48 12.46 -2.95
C TYR A 163 -2.56 11.59 -1.70
N ILE A 164 -2.82 10.29 -1.83
CA ILE A 164 -3.04 9.39 -0.68
C ILE A 164 -1.84 8.45 -0.50
N GLY A 165 -1.47 7.74 -1.57
CA GLY A 165 -0.40 6.75 -1.60
C GLY A 165 -0.72 5.42 -0.90
N ILE A 166 0.15 4.43 -1.03
CA ILE A 166 0.06 3.12 -0.36
C ILE A 166 1.28 2.84 0.51
N GLY A 167 1.21 1.78 1.32
CA GLY A 167 2.31 1.42 2.23
C GLY A 167 2.41 2.32 3.47
N ASP A 168 3.58 2.25 4.11
CA ASP A 168 3.90 2.97 5.33
C ASP A 168 4.45 4.37 5.04
N PHE A 169 4.23 5.29 5.99
CA PHE A 169 4.68 6.68 5.91
C PHE A 169 4.35 7.39 4.57
N ARG A 170 3.14 7.12 4.07
CA ARG A 170 2.54 7.74 2.87
C ARG A 170 2.00 9.16 3.10
N PRO A 171 1.62 9.94 2.07
CA PRO A 171 1.08 11.29 2.22
C PRO A 171 -0.09 11.41 3.20
N GLU A 172 -1.04 10.46 3.16
CA GLU A 172 -2.17 10.41 4.11
C GLU A 172 -1.69 10.30 5.58
N LYS A 173 -0.50 9.73 5.80
CA LYS A 173 0.17 9.60 7.09
C LYS A 173 1.30 10.61 7.28
N ARG A 174 1.26 11.73 6.53
CA ARG A 174 2.21 12.85 6.58
C ARG A 174 3.65 12.46 6.24
N GLY A 175 3.83 11.50 5.34
CA GLY A 175 5.15 11.14 4.82
C GLY A 175 5.23 11.13 3.30
N PRO A 176 6.43 10.95 2.72
CA PRO A 176 6.64 11.12 1.28
C PRO A 176 6.56 9.82 0.45
N PHE A 177 6.16 8.68 1.02
CA PHE A 177 6.27 7.36 0.36
C PHE A 177 4.99 6.89 -0.34
N GLY A 178 5.15 6.00 -1.31
CA GLY A 178 4.07 5.18 -1.85
C GLY A 178 3.10 5.87 -2.80
N CYS A 179 3.45 7.04 -3.33
CA CYS A 179 2.71 7.66 -4.43
C CYS A 179 2.94 6.89 -5.73
N PHE A 180 1.93 6.87 -6.59
CA PHE A 180 1.98 6.20 -7.88
C PHE A 180 1.14 6.94 -8.92
N ARG A 181 1.37 6.62 -10.19
CA ARG A 181 0.51 6.99 -11.31
C ARG A 181 -0.03 5.73 -11.98
N VAL A 182 -1.25 5.83 -12.52
CA VAL A 182 -1.84 4.79 -13.36
C VAL A 182 -1.21 4.88 -14.75
N THR A 183 -0.74 3.76 -15.28
CA THR A 183 -0.14 3.68 -16.62
C THR A 183 -0.98 2.88 -17.61
N ALA A 184 -1.83 1.99 -17.12
CA ALA A 184 -2.85 1.31 -17.93
C ALA A 184 -4.10 1.05 -17.08
N PHE A 185 -5.27 1.13 -17.71
CA PHE A 185 -6.57 0.90 -17.09
C PHE A 185 -7.52 0.40 -18.20
N GLU A 186 -7.62 -0.92 -18.34
CA GLU A 186 -8.26 -1.56 -19.48
C GLU A 186 -9.36 -2.52 -19.01
N GLU A 187 -10.59 -2.33 -19.51
CA GLU A 187 -11.70 -3.24 -19.24
C GLU A 187 -11.45 -4.58 -19.97
N GLN A 188 -11.49 -5.69 -19.23
CA GLN A 188 -11.41 -7.03 -19.81
C GLN A 188 -12.77 -7.35 -20.47
N SER A 189 -12.71 -7.79 -21.73
CA SER A 189 -13.89 -8.17 -22.54
C SER A 189 -14.58 -9.45 -22.05
#